data_AF-A0A329CKN3-F1
#
_entry.id   AF-A0A329CKN3-F1
#
_cell.length_a   1.000
_cell.length_b   1.000
_cell.length_c   1.000
_cell.angle_alpha   90.00
_cell.angle_beta   90.00
_cell.angle_gamma   90.00
#
_symmetry.space_group_name_H-M   'P 1'
#
loop_
_entity.id
_entity.type
_entity.pdbx_description
1 polymer ?
#
loop_
_entity_poly.entity_id
_entity_poly.type
_entity_poly.pdbx_seq_one_letter_code
_entity_poly.pdbx_strand_id
1 'polypeptide(L)'
;MMDMMLTGRPLAAQESVSRGVAQYIVPAGAALDKAVELAAIAASNLPMTNHAIIHALPRIVEQGPDEGLYTEALIASVVQSAPETAARMDAFLHRKKHVPQ
;
A
#
# COMPACT_ATOMS: atom_id res chain seq x y z
N MET A 1 -1.68 -21.57 0.50
CA MET A 1 -1.46 -21.97 1.91
C MET A 1 -1.83 -23.42 2.22
N MET A 2 -2.91 -23.99 1.66
CA MET A 2 -3.37 -25.37 1.98
C MET A 2 -2.28 -26.46 1.94
N ASP A 3 -1.45 -26.49 0.89
CA ASP A 3 -0.29 -27.39 0.77
C ASP A 3 0.66 -27.32 1.98
N MET A 4 1.08 -26.10 2.37
CA MET A 4 1.96 -25.90 3.53
C MET A 4 1.30 -26.32 4.85
N MET A 5 -0.01 -26.11 5.01
CA MET A 5 -0.73 -26.49 6.21
C MET A 5 -0.86 -28.01 6.37
N LEU A 6 -1.02 -28.74 5.27
CA LEU A 6 -1.15 -30.19 5.27
C LEU A 6 0.21 -30.90 5.38
N THR A 7 1.28 -30.32 4.85
CA THR A 7 2.60 -30.97 4.73
C THR A 7 3.67 -30.42 5.66
N GLY A 8 3.46 -29.25 6.27
CA GLY A 8 4.47 -28.56 7.06
C GLY A 8 5.66 -28.05 6.24
N ARG A 9 5.54 -27.96 4.90
CA ARG A 9 6.64 -27.58 4.01
C ARG A 9 7.17 -26.16 4.33
N PRO A 10 8.47 -25.98 4.58
CA PRO A 10 9.07 -24.65 4.79
C PRO A 10 9.05 -23.82 3.50
N LEU A 11 8.95 -22.50 3.63
CA LEU A 11 8.94 -21.57 2.51
C LEU A 11 10.22 -20.74 2.48
N ALA A 12 11.00 -20.89 1.42
CA ALA A 12 12.22 -20.09 1.23
C ALA A 12 11.88 -18.65 0.83
N ALA A 13 12.74 -17.69 1.17
CA ALA A 13 12.50 -16.25 0.94
C ALA A 13 12.14 -15.90 -0.52
N GLN A 14 12.81 -16.53 -1.49
CA GLN A 14 12.53 -16.31 -2.92
C GLN A 14 11.13 -16.79 -3.30
N GLU A 15 10.69 -17.93 -2.74
CA GLU A 15 9.36 -18.50 -2.97
C GLU A 15 8.28 -17.69 -2.24
N SER A 16 8.60 -17.10 -1.08
CA SER A 16 7.68 -16.22 -0.35
C SER A 16 7.25 -15.01 -1.17
N VAL A 17 8.17 -14.41 -1.95
CA VAL A 17 7.84 -13.26 -2.82
C VAL A 17 7.00 -13.69 -4.01
N SER A 18 7.38 -14.77 -4.70
CA SER A 18 6.62 -15.24 -5.89
C SER A 18 5.20 -15.71 -5.55
N ARG A 19 4.98 -16.20 -4.32
CA ARG A 19 3.66 -16.61 -3.81
C ARG A 19 2.89 -15.48 -3.11
N GLY A 20 3.43 -14.26 -3.05
CA GLY A 20 2.77 -13.10 -2.45
C GLY A 20 2.69 -13.11 -0.92
N VAL A 21 3.47 -13.98 -0.25
CA VAL A 21 3.56 -14.01 1.23
C VAL A 21 4.39 -12.85 1.76
N ALA A 22 5.41 -12.43 1.02
CA ALA A 22 6.20 -11.23 1.27
C ALA A 22 6.24 -10.35 0.02
N GLN A 23 6.35 -9.04 0.20
CA GLN A 23 6.40 -8.10 -0.93
C GLN A 23 7.85 -7.82 -1.40
N TYR A 24 8.83 -8.00 -0.51
CA TYR A 24 10.23 -7.69 -0.79
C TYR A 24 11.15 -8.81 -0.31
N ILE A 25 12.24 -9.02 -1.05
CA ILE A 25 13.41 -9.80 -0.61
C ILE A 25 14.64 -8.90 -0.65
N VAL A 26 15.49 -9.03 0.36
CA VAL A 26 16.74 -8.27 0.50
C VAL A 26 17.87 -9.21 0.94
N PRO A 27 19.14 -8.82 0.77
CA PRO A 27 20.27 -9.57 1.32
C PRO A 27 20.13 -9.82 2.82
N ALA A 28 20.74 -10.91 3.31
CA ALA A 28 20.75 -11.23 4.72
C ALA A 28 21.31 -10.07 5.56
N GLY A 29 20.63 -9.72 6.64
CA GLY A 29 20.98 -8.59 7.51
C GLY A 29 20.34 -7.25 7.13
N ALA A 30 19.81 -7.08 5.92
CA ALA A 30 19.27 -5.80 5.45
C ALA A 30 17.74 -5.62 5.67
N ALA A 31 17.07 -6.60 6.28
CA ALA A 31 15.60 -6.60 6.40
C ALA A 31 15.06 -5.44 7.24
N LEU A 32 15.72 -5.12 8.37
CA LEU A 32 15.30 -4.03 9.25
C LEU A 32 15.47 -2.67 8.56
N ASP A 33 16.62 -2.44 7.92
CA ASP A 33 16.90 -1.20 7.21
C ASP A 33 15.85 -0.95 6.12
N LYS A 34 15.54 -1.99 5.34
CA LYS A 34 14.49 -1.89 4.32
C LYS A 34 13.10 -1.63 4.92
N ALA A 35 12.77 -2.28 6.04
CA ALA A 35 11.50 -2.05 6.72
C ALA A 35 11.38 -0.61 7.23
N VAL A 36 12.46 -0.04 7.80
CA VAL A 36 12.49 1.35 8.28
C VAL A 36 12.38 2.33 7.10
N GLU A 37 13.07 2.08 6.00
CA GLU A 37 12.94 2.87 4.76
C GLU A 37 11.48 2.92 4.28
N LEU A 38 10.82 1.75 4.19
CA LEU A 38 9.43 1.65 3.78
C LEU A 38 8.48 2.33 4.79
N ALA A 39 8.74 2.20 6.09
CA ALA A 39 7.96 2.86 7.13
C ALA A 39 8.07 4.38 7.04
N ALA A 40 9.26 4.92 6.74
CA ALA A 40 9.45 6.36 6.54
C ALA A 40 8.65 6.87 5.32
N ILE A 41 8.60 6.09 4.23
CA ILE A 41 7.76 6.42 3.08
C ILE A 41 6.29 6.40 3.47
N ALA A 42 5.81 5.35 4.14
CA ALA A 42 4.41 5.24 4.58
C ALA A 42 4.02 6.34 5.58
N ALA A 43 4.94 6.75 6.45
CA ALA A 43 4.74 7.85 7.40
C ALA A 43 4.62 9.22 6.71
N SER A 44 5.10 9.35 5.47
CA SER A 44 4.91 10.56 4.67
C SER A 44 3.50 10.71 4.09
N ASN A 45 2.68 9.65 4.08
CA ASN A 45 1.31 9.72 3.58
C ASN A 45 0.41 10.57 4.48
N LEU A 46 -0.72 11.06 3.94
CA LEU A 46 -1.72 11.68 4.81
C LEU A 46 -2.30 10.61 5.75
N PRO A 47 -2.61 10.95 7.02
CA PRO A 47 -3.24 10.00 7.95
C PRO A 47 -4.50 9.34 7.37
N MET A 48 -5.33 10.11 6.67
CA MET A 48 -6.55 9.60 6.04
C MET A 48 -6.25 8.64 4.87
N THR A 49 -5.18 8.87 4.10
CA THR A 49 -4.74 7.94 3.06
C THR A 49 -4.31 6.61 3.67
N ASN A 50 -3.50 6.64 4.74
CA ASN A 50 -3.09 5.41 5.43
C ASN A 50 -4.31 4.68 6.02
N HIS A 51 -5.25 5.42 6.61
CA HIS A 51 -6.49 4.85 7.13
C HIS A 51 -7.30 4.14 6.03
N ALA A 52 -7.49 4.79 4.87
CA ALA A 52 -8.21 4.20 3.74
C ALA A 52 -7.51 2.93 3.21
N ILE A 53 -6.19 2.96 3.04
CA ILE A 53 -5.42 1.81 2.56
C ILE A 53 -5.46 0.63 3.54
N ILE A 54 -5.32 0.88 4.85
CA ILE A 54 -5.24 -0.18 5.86
C ILE A 54 -6.63 -0.75 6.18
N HIS A 55 -7.68 0.07 6.11
CA HIS A 55 -9.01 -0.33 6.58
C HIS A 55 -10.05 -0.43 5.48
N ALA A 56 -10.14 0.53 4.56
CA ALA A 56 -11.18 0.51 3.54
C ALA A 56 -10.85 -0.46 2.41
N LEU A 57 -9.64 -0.38 1.85
CA LEU A 57 -9.24 -1.17 0.70
C LEU A 57 -9.41 -2.69 0.90
N PRO A 58 -8.98 -3.31 2.02
CA PRO A 58 -9.20 -4.74 2.21
C PRO A 58 -10.68 -5.11 2.26
N ARG A 59 -11.54 -4.25 2.80
CA ARG A 59 -12.98 -4.49 2.87
C ARG A 59 -13.65 -4.35 1.51
N ILE A 60 -13.22 -3.38 0.70
CA ILE A 60 -13.70 -3.20 -0.68
C ILE A 60 -13.43 -4.46 -1.52
N VAL A 61 -12.25 -5.06 -1.36
CA VAL A 61 -11.86 -6.28 -2.10
C VAL A 61 -12.74 -7.49 -1.73
N GLU A 62 -13.28 -7.53 -0.51
CA GLU A 62 -14.16 -8.61 -0.04
C GLU A 62 -15.65 -8.37 -0.39
N GLN A 63 -16.00 -7.20 -0.94
CA GLN A 63 -17.36 -6.88 -1.37
C GLN A 63 -17.65 -7.43 -2.77
N GLY A 64 -18.94 -7.52 -3.10
CA GLY A 64 -19.37 -7.68 -4.49
C GLY A 64 -18.90 -6.48 -5.35
N PRO A 65 -18.71 -6.64 -6.67
CA PRO A 65 -18.15 -5.59 -7.51
C PRO A 65 -18.92 -4.26 -7.44
N ASP A 66 -20.25 -4.31 -7.44
CA ASP A 66 -21.09 -3.10 -7.42
C ASP A 66 -20.99 -2.38 -6.06
N GLU A 67 -21.06 -3.11 -4.95
CA GLU A 67 -20.90 -2.54 -3.61
C GLU A 67 -19.48 -2.03 -3.36
N GLY A 68 -18.49 -2.72 -3.90
CA GLY A 68 -17.08 -2.34 -3.86
C GLY A 68 -16.84 -1.00 -4.55
N LEU A 69 -17.35 -0.84 -5.78
CA LEU A 69 -17.26 0.42 -6.54
C LEU A 69 -17.99 1.56 -5.82
N TYR A 70 -19.16 1.29 -5.24
CA TYR A 70 -19.89 2.28 -4.45
C TYR A 70 -19.09 2.71 -3.20
N THR A 71 -18.54 1.75 -2.47
CA THR A 71 -17.73 2.03 -1.28
C THR A 71 -16.44 2.76 -1.63
N GLU A 72 -15.78 2.39 -2.74
CA GLU A 72 -14.61 3.10 -3.27
C GLU A 72 -14.93 4.56 -3.58
N ALA A 73 -16.04 4.83 -4.27
CA ALA A 73 -16.47 6.19 -4.59
C ALA A 73 -16.68 7.04 -3.33
N LEU A 74 -17.31 6.47 -2.29
CA LEU A 74 -17.50 7.16 -1.01
C LEU A 74 -16.16 7.49 -0.33
N ILE A 75 -15.26 6.51 -0.21
CA ILE A 75 -13.96 6.71 0.43
C ILE A 75 -13.10 7.70 -0.36
N ALA A 76 -13.11 7.61 -1.69
CA ALA A 76 -12.41 8.54 -2.57
C ALA A 76 -12.94 9.97 -2.39
N SER A 77 -14.26 10.16 -2.26
CA SER A 77 -14.86 11.47 -1.98
C SER A 77 -14.38 12.06 -0.65
N VAL A 78 -14.35 11.24 0.41
CA VAL A 78 -13.90 11.68 1.74
C VAL A 78 -12.43 12.09 1.69
N VAL A 79 -11.55 11.24 1.12
CA VAL A 79 -10.11 11.53 1.01
C VAL A 79 -9.85 12.80 0.21
N GLN A 80 -10.58 13.01 -0.89
CA GLN A 80 -10.40 14.18 -1.77
C GLN A 80 -10.95 15.48 -1.15
N SER A 81 -11.98 15.41 -0.31
CA SER A 81 -12.54 16.59 0.36
C SER A 81 -11.66 17.17 1.48
N ALA A 82 -10.62 16.44 1.90
CA ALA A 82 -9.73 16.90 2.96
C ALA A 82 -8.86 18.09 2.48
N PRO A 83 -8.76 19.19 3.27
CA PRO A 83 -7.96 20.36 2.91
C PRO A 83 -6.49 20.03 2.58
N GLU A 84 -5.92 19.05 3.29
CA GLU A 84 -4.54 18.60 3.10
C GLU A 84 -4.34 17.93 1.73
N THR A 85 -5.37 17.26 1.21
CA THR A 85 -5.34 16.65 -0.13
C THR A 85 -5.33 17.74 -1.21
N ALA A 86 -6.15 18.78 -1.06
CA ALA A 86 -6.17 19.91 -1.98
C ALA A 86 -4.80 20.63 -2.01
N ALA A 87 -4.20 20.88 -0.84
CA ALA A 87 -2.86 21.48 -0.75
C ALA A 87 -1.78 20.62 -1.42
N ARG A 88 -1.87 19.29 -1.29
CA ARG A 88 -0.98 18.35 -1.99
C ARG A 88 -1.14 18.38 -3.50
N MET A 89 -2.38 18.42 -3.99
CA MET A 89 -2.66 18.53 -5.42
C MET A 89 -2.11 19.84 -5.99
N ASP A 90 -2.30 20.95 -5.27
CA ASP A 90 -1.75 22.25 -5.66
C ASP A 90 -0.22 22.22 -5.73
N ALA A 91 0.44 21.72 -4.68
CA ALA A 91 1.90 21.56 -4.64
C ALA A 91 2.43 20.65 -5.75
N PHE A 92 1.68 19.60 -6.11
CA PHE A 92 2.02 18.71 -7.23
C PHE A 92 1.93 19.44 -8.57
N LEU A 93 0.86 20.20 -8.82
CA LEU A 93 0.65 20.96 -10.06
C LEU A 93 1.70 22.07 -10.25
N HIS A 94 2.12 22.71 -9.16
CA HIS A 94 3.11 23.79 -9.19
C HIS A 94 4.57 23.30 -9.15
N ARG A 95 4.79 21.99 -9.03
CA ARG A 95 6.13 21.40 -9.13
C ARG A 95 6.61 21.50 -10.58
N LYS A 96 7.59 22.37 -10.87
CA LYS A 96 8.27 22.40 -12.17
C LYS A 96 8.81 21.00 -12.48
N LYS A 97 8.46 20.43 -13.65
CA LYS A 97 9.06 19.20 -14.18
C LYS A 97 10.58 19.34 -14.07
N HIS A 98 11.21 18.53 -13.24
CA HIS A 98 12.65 18.33 -13.32
C HIS A 98 12.90 17.58 -14.62
N VAL A 99 13.29 18.31 -15.67
CA VAL A 99 13.85 17.71 -16.89
C VAL A 99 15.34 17.53 -16.58
N PRO A 100 15.83 16.31 -16.32
CA PRO A 100 17.26 16.09 -16.20
C PRO A 100 17.92 16.45 -17.54
N GLN A 101 18.96 17.29 -17.49
CA GLN A 101 19.88 17.51 -18.61
C GLN A 101 20.88 16.36 -18.69
#